data_AF-A0A438G0C0-F1
#
_entry.id   AF-A0A438G0C0-F1
#
_cell.length_a   1.000
_cell.length_b   1.000
_cell.length_c   1.000
_cell.angle_alpha   90.00
_cell.angle_beta   90.00
_cell.angle_gamma   90.00
#
_symmetry.space_group_name_H-M   'P 1'
#
loop_
_entity.id
_entity.type
_entity.pdbx_description
1 polymer ?
#
loop_
_entity_poly.entity_id
_entity_poly.type
_entity_poly.pdbx_seq_one_letter_code
_entity_poly.pdbx_strand_id
1 'polypeptide(L)'
;MHGDLDNVYSTLRYLEEVENTKIDLLICCGDFQAVRNKKDLESLNVPPKYRSMNSFWKYYSGQEVAPFPTIFIGGNHEASNYLWEL
;
A
#
# COMPACT_ATOMS: atom_id res chain seq x y z
N MET A 1 -6.62 1.32 -4.28
CA MET A 1 -5.59 1.41 -3.22
C MET A 1 -5.05 2.81 -3.16
N HIS A 2 -4.31 3.26 -4.19
CA HIS A 2 -3.66 4.58 -4.19
C HIS A 2 -2.91 4.86 -2.87
N GLY A 3 -2.18 3.87 -2.35
CA GLY A 3 -1.41 3.99 -1.11
C GLY A 3 -2.20 3.96 0.20
N ASP A 4 -3.53 3.85 0.16
CA ASP A 4 -4.39 3.80 1.35
C ASP A 4 -4.60 2.36 1.85
N LEU A 5 -3.55 1.79 2.42
CA LEU A 5 -3.55 0.44 2.97
C LEU A 5 -4.40 0.30 4.23
N ASP A 6 -4.58 1.38 5.00
CA ASP A 6 -5.33 1.31 6.26
C ASP A 6 -6.81 1.04 5.99
N ASN A 7 -7.39 1.74 5.02
CA ASN A 7 -8.76 1.50 4.58
C ASN A 7 -8.94 0.14 3.91
N VAL A 8 -7.95 -0.32 3.14
CA VAL A 8 -7.99 -1.65 2.51
C VAL A 8 -7.99 -2.75 3.56
N TYR A 9 -7.04 -2.72 4.50
CA TYR A 9 -6.92 -3.76 5.51
C TYR A 9 -8.09 -3.75 6.50
N SER A 10 -8.60 -2.58 6.89
CA SER A 10 -9.81 -2.51 7.72
C SER A 10 -11.04 -3.07 7.02
N THR A 11 -11.22 -2.78 5.72
CA THR A 11 -12.30 -3.35 4.91
C THR A 11 -12.20 -4.86 4.80
N LEU A 12 -11.01 -5.40 4.55
CA LEU A 12 -10.80 -6.84 4.44
C LEU A 12 -11.03 -7.57 5.77
N ARG A 13 -10.61 -6.99 6.90
CA ARG A 13 -10.93 -7.53 8.23
C ARG A 13 -12.44 -7.56 8.48
N TYR A 14 -13.14 -6.47 8.13
CA TYR A 14 -14.60 -6.43 8.24
C TYR A 14 -15.26 -7.53 7.38
N LEU A 15 -14.74 -7.76 6.17
CA LEU A 15 -15.24 -8.85 5.30
C LEU A 15 -14.96 -10.24 5.88
N GLU A 16 -13.81 -10.48 6.52
CA GLU A 16 -13.57 -11.76 7.21
C GLU A 16 -14.62 -12.03 8.29
N GLU A 17 -15.00 -10.98 9.05
CA GLU A 17 -15.99 -11.07 10.13
C GLU A 17 -17.41 -11.31 9.60
N VAL A 18 -17.82 -10.57 8.58
CA VAL A 18 -19.17 -10.65 8.01
C VAL A 18 -19.40 -11.96 7.25
N GLU A 19 -18.41 -12.37 6.46
CA GLU A 19 -18.51 -13.58 5.62
C GLU A 19 -18.07 -14.85 6.37
N ASN A 20 -17.63 -14.71 7.62
CA ASN A 20 -17.07 -15.79 8.45
C ASN A 20 -16.06 -16.67 7.67
N THR A 21 -15.20 -16.01 6.91
CA THR A 21 -14.24 -16.63 6.00
C THR A 21 -12.87 -16.03 6.24
N LYS A 22 -11.82 -16.86 6.17
CA LYS A 22 -10.45 -16.40 6.33
C LYS A 22 -9.83 -15.97 5.01
N ILE A 23 -9.11 -14.86 5.03
CA ILE A 23 -8.33 -14.37 3.90
C ILE A 23 -6.88 -14.81 4.11
N ASP A 24 -6.41 -15.74 3.29
CA ASP A 24 -5.04 -16.25 3.37
C ASP A 24 -4.01 -15.35 2.66
N LEU A 25 -4.45 -14.59 1.63
CA LEU A 25 -3.57 -13.80 0.77
C LEU A 25 -4.32 -12.64 0.13
N LEU A 26 -3.71 -11.45 0.17
CA LEU A 26 -4.10 -10.29 -0.64
C LEU A 26 -3.18 -10.17 -1.85
N ILE A 27 -3.75 -10.16 -3.06
CA ILE A 27 -3.05 -9.86 -4.30
C ILE A 27 -3.45 -8.47 -4.77
N CYS A 28 -2.48 -7.56 -4.87
CA CYS A 28 -2.67 -6.19 -5.35
C CYS A 28 -2.11 -6.03 -6.77
N CYS A 29 -2.97 -5.66 -7.71
CA CYS A 29 -2.64 -5.65 -9.14
C CYS A 29 -2.02 -4.33 -9.65
N GLY A 30 -1.46 -3.49 -8.77
CA GLY A 30 -0.88 -2.20 -9.14
C GLY A 30 -1.28 -1.05 -8.22
N ASP A 31 -0.60 0.08 -8.40
CA ASP A 31 -0.81 1.33 -7.67
C ASP A 31 -0.85 1.12 -6.14
N PHE A 32 0.11 0.31 -5.67
CA PHE A 32 0.34 0.04 -4.25
C PHE A 32 0.92 1.27 -3.55
N GLN A 33 1.76 2.03 -4.25
CA GLN A 33 2.39 3.28 -3.82
C GLN A 33 3.24 3.10 -2.55
N ALA A 34 4.32 2.32 -2.67
CA ALA A 34 5.25 2.01 -1.58
C ALA A 34 6.11 3.21 -1.10
N VAL A 35 5.50 4.33 -0.71
CA VAL A 35 6.16 5.57 -0.30
C VAL A 35 6.62 5.47 1.16
N ARG A 36 7.93 5.39 1.40
CA ARG A 36 8.53 5.28 2.75
C ARG A 36 8.66 6.63 3.42
N ASN A 37 9.00 7.66 2.65
CA ASN A 37 9.21 9.03 3.13
C ASN A 37 8.95 10.07 2.03
N LYS A 38 9.04 11.36 2.38
CA LYS A 38 8.75 12.47 1.44
C LYS A 38 9.62 12.48 0.18
N LYS A 39 10.83 11.90 0.19
CA LYS A 39 11.68 11.86 -1.00
C LYS A 39 11.14 10.90 -2.05
N ASP A 40 10.51 9.80 -1.63
CA ASP A 40 9.90 8.84 -2.55
C ASP A 40 8.75 9.49 -3.34
N LEU A 41 8.09 10.52 -2.78
CA LEU A 41 7.04 11.28 -3.48
C LEU A 41 7.53 11.95 -4.78
N GLU A 42 8.82 12.28 -4.88
CA GLU A 42 9.38 12.88 -6.09
C GLU A 42 9.49 11.89 -7.26
N SER A 43 9.51 10.59 -6.97
CA SER A 43 9.49 9.54 -7.99
C SER A 43 8.09 9.21 -8.51
N LEU A 44 7.03 9.68 -7.82
CA LEU A 44 5.65 9.44 -8.23
C LEU A 44 5.33 10.21 -9.51
N ASN A 45 4.81 9.48 -10.50
CA ASN A 45 4.21 10.06 -11.71
C ASN A 45 2.79 10.62 -11.43
N VAL A 46 2.68 11.54 -10.47
CA VAL A 46 1.43 12.17 -10.03
C VAL A 46 1.67 13.67 -9.88
N PRO A 47 0.73 14.55 -10.31
CA PRO A 47 0.88 16.00 -10.11
C PRO A 47 1.12 16.36 -8.64
N PRO A 48 2.02 17.31 -8.32
CA PRO A 48 2.42 17.59 -6.93
C PRO A 48 1.26 17.81 -5.94
N LYS A 49 0.17 18.48 -6.38
CA LYS A 49 -1.02 18.73 -5.57
C LYS A 49 -1.79 17.47 -5.13
N TYR A 50 -1.54 16.32 -5.75
CA TYR A 50 -2.18 15.04 -5.44
C TYR A 50 -1.21 14.03 -4.80
N ARG A 51 0.05 14.42 -4.56
CA ARG A 51 1.02 13.56 -3.90
C ARG A 51 0.73 13.53 -2.40
N SER A 52 0.60 12.32 -1.85
CA SER A 52 0.42 12.09 -0.42
C SER A 52 1.23 10.87 0.00
N MET A 53 1.72 10.89 1.24
CA MET A 53 2.40 9.75 1.86
C MET A 53 1.47 8.55 2.07
N ASN A 54 0.17 8.82 2.22
CA ASN A 54 -0.86 7.85 2.60
C ASN A 54 -0.40 6.97 3.78
N SER A 55 -0.45 5.64 3.68
CA SER A 55 -0.21 4.78 4.86
C SER A 55 0.97 3.81 4.78
N PHE A 56 1.57 3.55 3.61
CA PHE A 56 2.65 2.56 3.49
C PHE A 56 3.82 2.77 4.46
N TRP A 57 4.22 4.01 4.70
CA TRP A 57 5.31 4.35 5.62
C TRP A 57 5.12 3.81 7.05
N LYS A 58 3.87 3.62 7.50
CA LYS A 58 3.56 3.03 8.82
C LYS A 58 3.95 1.55 8.87
N TYR A 59 3.66 0.82 7.80
CA TYR A 59 4.02 -0.59 7.65
C TYR A 59 5.53 -0.76 7.45
N TYR A 60 6.14 0.12 6.65
CA TYR A 60 7.58 0.11 6.45
C TYR A 60 8.38 0.38 7.73
N SER A 61 7.92 1.32 8.56
CA SER A 61 8.57 1.66 9.84
C SER A 61 8.32 0.65 10.97
N GLY A 62 7.41 -0.32 10.76
CA GLY A 62 6.98 -1.25 11.80
C GLY A 62 6.00 -0.64 12.82
N GLN A 63 5.50 0.57 12.58
CA GLN A 63 4.43 1.16 13.40
C GLN A 63 3.13 0.37 13.27
N GLU A 64 2.86 -0.18 12.09
CA GLU A 64 1.71 -1.05 11.81
C GLU A 64 2.18 -2.36 11.19
N VAL A 65 1.42 -3.44 11.39
CA VAL A 65 1.69 -4.76 10.82
C VAL A 65 0.56 -5.10 9.85
N ALA A 66 0.93 -5.50 8.62
CA ALA A 66 -0.04 -5.94 7.64
C ALA A 66 -0.78 -7.19 8.17
N PRO A 67 -2.13 -7.17 8.24
CA PRO A 67 -2.89 -8.30 8.77
C PRO A 67 -2.88 -9.54 7.89
N PHE A 68 -2.61 -9.35 6.60
CA PHE A 68 -2.60 -10.39 5.59
C PHE A 68 -1.24 -10.40 4.90
N PRO A 69 -0.73 -11.58 4.50
CA PRO A 69 0.27 -11.65 3.46
C PRO A 69 -0.21 -10.86 2.24
N THR A 70 0.57 -9.89 1.79
CA THR A 70 0.22 -9.02 0.66
C THR A 70 1.28 -9.12 -0.41
N ILE A 71 0.90 -9.63 -1.58
CA ILE A 71 1.74 -9.65 -2.78
C ILE A 71 1.21 -8.57 -3.72
N PHE A 72 2.11 -7.79 -4.30
CA PHE A 72 1.72 -6.76 -5.26
C PHE A 72 2.65 -6.73 -6.48
N ILE A 73 2.11 -6.20 -7.58
CA ILE A 73 2.89 -5.76 -8.74
C ILE A 73 2.86 -4.24 -8.80
N GLY A 74 3.88 -3.62 -9.41
CA GLY A 74 3.90 -2.16 -9.58
C GLY A 74 2.87 -1.68 -10.59
N GLY A 75 2.23 -0.55 -10.30
CA GLY A 75 1.40 0.21 -11.25
C GLY A 75 2.14 1.41 -11.87
N ASN A 76 1.38 2.42 -12.29
CA ASN A 76 1.92 3.63 -12.91
C ASN A 76 2.10 4.79 -11.91
N HIS A 77 1.56 4.70 -10.70
CA HIS A 77 1.70 5.69 -9.64
C HIS A 77 2.58 5.20 -8.48
N GLU A 78 3.74 4.62 -8.78
CA GLU A 78 4.59 3.98 -7.78
C GLU A 78 5.75 4.84 -7.28
N ALA A 79 6.22 4.53 -6.07
CA ALA A 79 7.53 4.94 -5.60
C ALA A 79 8.62 4.14 -6.35
N SER A 80 8.77 4.41 -7.65
CA SER A 80 9.60 3.59 -8.55
C SER A 80 11.07 3.53 -8.12
N ASN A 81 11.55 4.56 -7.42
CA ASN A 81 12.90 4.55 -6.85
C ASN A 81 13.06 3.41 -5.84
N TYR A 82 12.08 3.19 -4.96
CA TYR A 82 12.14 2.14 -3.97
C TYR A 82 11.95 0.76 -4.61
N LEU A 83 11.00 0.62 -5.54
CA LEU A 83 10.76 -0.66 -6.21
C LEU A 83 11.96 -1.15 -7.04
N TRP A 84 12.85 -0.25 -7.45
CA TRP A 84 14.09 -0.59 -8.15
C TRP A 84 15.24 -1.00 -7.21
N GLU A 85 15.20 -0.59 -5.94
CA GLU A 85 16.22 -0.90 -4.93
C GLU A 85 16.04 -2.30 -4.29
N LEU A 86 14.88 -2.93 -4.49
CA LEU A 86 14.50 -4.24 -3.95
C LEU A 86 15.00 -5.40 -4.83
#